data_AF-M2Y7H3-F1
#
_entry.id   AF-M2Y7H3-F1
#
_cell.length_a   1.000
_cell.length_b   1.000
_cell.length_c   1.000
_cell.angle_alpha   90.00
_cell.angle_beta   90.00
_cell.angle_gamma   90.00
#
_symmetry.space_group_name_H-M   'P 1'
#
loop_
_entity.id
_entity.type
_entity.pdbx_description
1 polymer ?
#
loop_
_entity_poly.entity_id
_entity_poly.type
_entity_poly.pdbx_seq_one_letter_code
_entity_poly.pdbx_strand_id
1 'polypeptide(L)'
;MSPRAVSRASARAESTILQLLNGAVPPSPETVKDIAPVLNIPEADLLIIAGLTTRQSSSATKSYRNSTEIGELVSIASSLSAEQLRRLIDVARNLKSEERN
;
A
#
# COMPACT_ATOMS: atom_id res chain seq x y z
N MET A 1 -5.62 -16.70 18.03
CA MET A 1 -4.14 -16.54 18.08
C MET A 1 -3.72 -16.09 19.47
N SER A 2 -2.55 -16.51 19.97
CA SER A 2 -2.04 -16.03 21.26
C SER A 2 -1.15 -14.77 21.09
N PRO A 3 -1.06 -13.87 22.07
CA PRO A 3 -0.16 -12.70 22.03
C PRO A 3 1.30 -13.09 21.75
N ARG A 4 1.74 -14.21 22.34
CA ARG A 4 3.06 -14.79 22.11
C ARG A 4 3.30 -15.23 20.65
N ALA A 5 2.28 -15.78 19.99
CA ALA A 5 2.38 -16.15 18.58
C ALA A 5 2.52 -14.91 17.68
N VAL A 6 1.72 -13.87 17.95
CA VAL A 6 1.77 -12.60 17.21
C VAL A 6 3.10 -11.89 17.42
N SER A 7 3.62 -11.87 18.65
CA SER A 7 4.94 -11.32 18.98
C SER A 7 6.04 -11.96 18.14
N ARG A 8 6.10 -13.29 18.10
CA ARG A 8 7.11 -14.03 17.34
C ARG A 8 6.98 -13.79 15.83
N ALA A 9 5.77 -13.76 15.31
CA ALA A 9 5.52 -13.62 13.87
C ALA A 9 5.73 -12.18 13.35
N SER A 10 5.49 -11.17 14.19
CA SER A 10 5.67 -9.74 13.86
C SER A 10 7.05 -9.19 14.25
N ALA A 11 7.91 -10.01 14.86
CA ALA A 11 9.17 -9.57 15.48
C ALA A 11 9.01 -8.41 16.48
N ARG A 12 7.83 -8.28 17.12
CA ARG A 12 7.55 -7.29 18.16
C ARG A 12 7.61 -7.94 19.54
N ALA A 13 8.00 -7.16 20.56
CA ALA A 13 8.02 -7.66 21.92
C ALA A 13 6.61 -8.07 22.38
N GLU A 14 6.49 -9.17 23.12
CA GLU A 14 5.21 -9.66 23.63
C GLU A 14 4.53 -8.62 24.54
N SER A 15 5.32 -7.85 25.30
CA SER A 15 4.83 -6.71 26.08
C SER A 15 4.19 -5.63 25.20
N THR A 16 4.76 -5.32 24.04
CA THR A 16 4.17 -4.37 23.07
C THR A 16 2.85 -4.90 22.52
N ILE A 17 2.78 -6.19 22.17
CA ILE A 17 1.51 -6.80 21.71
C ILE A 17 0.45 -6.74 22.80
N LEU A 18 0.81 -7.04 24.05
CA LEU A 18 -0.12 -6.94 25.19
C LEU A 18 -0.58 -5.50 25.45
N GLN A 19 0.33 -4.52 25.32
CA GLN A 19 0.02 -3.09 25.46
C GLN A 19 -0.87 -2.55 24.33
N LEU A 20 -0.81 -3.12 23.14
CA LEU A 20 -1.72 -2.79 22.05
C LEU A 20 -3.11 -3.41 22.31
N LEU A 21 -3.13 -4.68 22.74
CA LEU A 21 -4.39 -5.40 23.00
C LEU A 21 -5.18 -4.81 24.17
N ASN A 22 -4.50 -4.31 25.21
CA ASN A 22 -5.15 -3.66 26.35
C ASN A 22 -5.39 -2.15 26.15
N GLY A 23 -4.99 -1.59 25.00
CA GLY A 23 -5.14 -0.18 24.68
C GLY A 23 -4.23 0.77 25.47
N ALA A 24 -3.22 0.26 26.18
CA ALA A 24 -2.28 1.08 26.94
C ALA A 24 -1.34 1.91 26.05
N VAL A 25 -1.09 1.46 24.82
CA VAL A 25 -0.28 2.17 23.83
C VAL A 25 -1.02 2.24 22.50
N PRO A 26 -1.08 3.41 21.84
CA PRO A 26 -1.69 3.51 20.52
C PRO A 26 -0.81 2.81 19.46
N PRO A 27 -1.42 2.19 18.43
CA PRO A 27 -0.66 1.62 17.32
C PRO A 27 0.08 2.71 16.54
N SER A 28 1.31 2.42 16.11
CA SER A 28 2.06 3.26 15.16
C SER A 28 2.01 2.65 13.75
N PRO A 29 2.27 3.41 12.67
CA PRO A 29 2.31 2.87 11.31
C PRO A 29 3.31 1.71 11.15
N GLU A 30 4.47 1.79 11.79
CA GLU A 30 5.49 0.74 11.76
C GLU A 30 4.99 -0.53 12.45
N THR A 31 4.24 -0.36 13.54
CA THR A 31 3.69 -1.48 14.29
C THR A 31 2.55 -2.15 13.52
N VAL A 32 1.73 -1.36 12.80
CA VAL A 32 0.69 -1.86 11.90
C VAL A 32 1.29 -2.63 10.73
N LYS A 33 2.34 -2.11 10.11
CA LYS A 33 3.05 -2.77 9.00
C LYS A 33 3.57 -4.16 9.36
N ASP A 34 4.09 -4.32 10.57
CA ASP A 34 4.65 -5.61 11.01
C ASP A 34 3.58 -6.62 11.45
N ILE A 35 2.43 -6.13 11.92
CA ILE A 35 1.34 -6.97 12.43
C ILE A 35 0.37 -7.37 11.30
N ALA A 36 0.15 -6.51 10.31
CA ALA A 36 -0.80 -6.75 9.20
C ALA A 36 -0.60 -8.12 8.50
N PRO A 37 0.63 -8.53 8.11
CA PRO A 37 0.86 -9.84 7.51
C PRO A 37 0.51 -11.01 8.44
N VAL A 38 0.74 -10.85 9.75
CA VAL A 38 0.46 -11.89 10.76
C VAL A 38 -1.04 -12.11 10.92
N LEU A 39 -1.82 -11.03 10.86
CA LEU A 39 -3.27 -11.10 10.97
C LEU A 39 -3.95 -11.45 9.63
N ASN A 40 -3.18 -11.51 8.55
CA ASN A 40 -3.70 -11.64 7.18
C ASN A 40 -4.73 -10.56 6.84
N ILE A 41 -4.46 -9.33 7.30
CA ILE A 41 -5.26 -8.14 7.01
C ILE A 41 -4.39 -7.21 6.14
N PRO A 42 -4.91 -6.63 5.06
CA PRO A 42 -4.18 -5.64 4.29
C PRO A 42 -3.70 -4.48 5.18
N GLU A 43 -2.45 -4.06 5.02
CA GLU A 43 -1.86 -2.96 5.80
C GLU A 43 -2.72 -1.69 5.75
N ALA A 44 -3.23 -1.34 4.55
CA ALA A 44 -4.10 -0.19 4.36
C ALA A 44 -5.37 -0.26 5.21
N ASP A 45 -6.01 -1.42 5.28
CA ASP A 45 -7.23 -1.62 6.06
C ASP A 45 -6.94 -1.52 7.56
N LEU A 46 -5.82 -2.12 8.01
CA LEU A 46 -5.43 -2.08 9.41
C LEU A 46 -5.03 -0.66 9.85
N LEU A 47 -4.42 0.14 8.96
CA LEU A 47 -4.14 1.56 9.19
C LEU A 47 -5.44 2.39 9.32
N ILE A 48 -6.47 2.08 8.52
CA ILE A 48 -7.78 2.73 8.61
C ILE A 48 -8.45 2.38 9.94
N ILE A 49 -8.49 1.09 10.29
CA ILE A 49 -9.06 0.60 11.55
C ILE A 49 -8.34 1.23 12.76
N ALA A 50 -7.02 1.40 12.67
CA ALA A 50 -6.21 2.03 13.70
C ALA A 50 -6.35 3.57 13.75
N GLY A 51 -7.10 4.20 12.84
CA GLY A 51 -7.25 5.65 12.77
C GLY A 51 -5.97 6.39 12.33
N LEU A 52 -5.02 5.69 11.69
CA LEU A 52 -3.71 6.23 11.31
C LEU A 52 -3.69 6.85 9.91
N THR A 53 -4.79 6.78 9.16
CA THR A 53 -4.90 7.36 7.81
C THR A 53 -5.10 8.88 7.80
N THR A 54 -5.09 9.56 8.94
CA THR A 54 -5.16 11.03 9.02
C THR A 54 -3.78 11.69 8.99
N ARG A 55 -3.03 11.43 7.93
CA ARG A 55 -2.17 12.47 7.34
C ARG A 55 -2.16 12.22 5.84
N GLN A 56 -3.21 12.72 5.20
CA GLN A 56 -3.11 13.13 3.81
C GLN A 56 -1.89 14.05 3.73
N SER A 57 -0.75 13.47 3.37
CA SER A 57 0.30 14.23 2.73
C SER A 57 -0.38 14.96 1.59
N SER A 58 -0.25 16.28 1.59
CA SER A 58 -0.85 17.26 0.69
C SER A 58 -0.37 17.11 -0.78
N SER A 59 -0.20 15.87 -1.25
CA SER A 59 0.16 15.45 -2.60
C SER A 59 -1.01 14.72 -3.30
N ALA A 60 -2.06 14.34 -2.57
CA ALA A 60 -3.14 13.49 -3.10
C ALA A 60 -4.11 14.17 -4.09
N THR A 61 -4.09 15.50 -4.23
CA THR A 61 -4.98 16.21 -5.18
C THR A 61 -4.61 16.01 -6.64
N LYS A 62 -3.40 15.53 -6.95
CA LYS A 62 -3.01 15.17 -8.33
C LYS A 62 -3.34 13.71 -8.69
N SER A 63 -3.44 12.83 -7.69
CA SER A 63 -3.65 11.38 -7.89
C SER A 63 -5.07 11.03 -8.30
N TYR A 64 -6.07 11.82 -7.88
CA TYR A 64 -7.48 11.52 -8.21
C TYR A 64 -7.84 11.86 -9.66
N ARG A 65 -7.26 12.93 -10.22
CA ARG A 65 -7.58 13.37 -11.59
C ARG A 65 -7.17 12.40 -12.69
N ASN A 66 -6.26 11.47 -12.40
CA ASN A 66 -5.77 10.51 -13.37
C ASN A 66 -6.11 9.06 -12.97
N SER A 67 -6.86 8.86 -11.87
CA SER A 67 -7.08 7.52 -11.32
C SER A 67 -7.97 6.66 -12.21
N THR A 68 -8.98 7.28 -12.82
CA THR A 68 -9.86 6.63 -13.81
C THR A 68 -9.09 6.28 -15.08
N GLU A 69 -8.29 7.21 -15.59
CA GLU A 69 -7.47 7.06 -16.79
C GLU A 69 -6.37 6.01 -16.60
N ILE A 70 -5.76 5.95 -15.40
CA ILE A 70 -4.82 4.88 -15.03
C ILE A 70 -5.53 3.53 -14.96
N GLY A 71 -6.73 3.47 -14.37
CA GLY A 71 -7.53 2.25 -14.30
C GLY A 71 -7.89 1.72 -15.69
N GLU A 72 -8.33 2.60 -16.59
CA GLU A 72 -8.61 2.27 -17.98
C GLU A 72 -7.34 1.79 -18.71
N LEU A 73 -6.21 2.46 -18.54
CA LEU A 73 -4.93 2.03 -19.10
C LEU A 73 -4.51 0.63 -18.62
N VAL A 74 -4.66 0.34 -17.33
CA VAL A 74 -4.36 -0.99 -16.76
C VAL A 74 -5.30 -2.04 -17.34
N SER A 75 -6.60 -1.75 -17.42
CA SER A 75 -7.59 -2.65 -18.00
C SER A 75 -7.25 -2.96 -19.47
N ILE A 76 -6.94 -1.95 -20.27
CA ILE A 76 -6.57 -2.11 -21.68
C ILE A 76 -5.27 -2.91 -21.79
N ALA A 77 -4.22 -2.52 -21.05
CA ALA A 77 -2.92 -3.18 -21.10
C ALA A 77 -2.99 -4.66 -20.68
N SER A 78 -3.88 -5.00 -19.74
CA SER A 78 -4.07 -6.39 -19.29
C SER A 78 -4.63 -7.33 -20.37
N SER A 79 -5.27 -6.76 -21.40
CA SER A 79 -5.85 -7.53 -22.52
C SER A 79 -4.91 -7.69 -23.72
N LEU A 80 -3.74 -7.06 -23.68
CA LEU A 80 -2.78 -7.04 -24.78
C LEU A 80 -1.89 -8.29 -24.81
N SER A 81 -1.46 -8.70 -26.01
CA SER A 81 -0.38 -9.68 -26.17
C SER A 81 0.98 -9.08 -25.76
N ALA A 82 1.97 -9.94 -25.51
CA ALA A 82 3.32 -9.51 -25.12
C ALA A 82 3.96 -8.54 -26.14
N GLU A 83 3.72 -8.75 -27.43
CA GLU A 83 4.21 -7.94 -28.54
C GLU A 83 3.54 -6.56 -28.57
N GLN A 84 2.24 -6.51 -28.28
CA GLN A 84 1.48 -5.27 -28.20
C GLN A 84 1.87 -4.46 -26.97
N LEU A 85 2.09 -5.11 -25.83
CA LEU A 85 2.57 -4.47 -24.61
C LEU A 85 3.98 -3.88 -24.80
N ARG A 86 4.88 -4.59 -25.48
CA ARG A 86 6.21 -4.06 -25.82
C ARG A 86 6.12 -2.78 -26.66
N ARG A 87 5.27 -2.77 -27.70
CA ARG A 87 5.04 -1.57 -28.52
C ARG A 87 4.48 -0.40 -27.69
N LEU A 88 3.54 -0.68 -26.79
CA LEU A 88 2.98 0.33 -25.89
C LEU A 88 4.07 0.96 -25.00
N ILE A 89 4.96 0.14 -24.45
CA ILE A 89 6.09 0.60 -23.63
C ILE A 89 7.04 1.48 -24.45
N ASP A 90 7.36 1.10 -25.69
CA ASP A 90 8.26 1.86 -26.54
C ASP A 90 7.67 3.23 -26.93
N VAL A 91 6.37 3.29 -27.24
CA VAL A 91 5.66 4.56 -27.50
C VAL A 91 5.68 5.46 -26.27
N ALA A 92 5.39 4.91 -25.07
CA ALA A 92 5.41 5.68 -23.83
C ALA A 92 6.82 6.23 -23.50
N ARG A 93 7.88 5.47 -23.81
CA ARG A 93 9.27 5.93 -23.64
C ARG A 93 9.64 7.04 -24.61
N ASN A 94 9.18 6.98 -25.86
CA ASN A 94 9.43 8.03 -26.85
C ASN A 94 8.75 9.33 -26.45
N LEU A 95 7.48 9.28 -26.04
CA LEU A 95 6.74 10.45 -25.55
C LEU A 95 7.43 11.11 -24.34
N LYS A 96 7.91 10.31 -23.39
CA LYS A 96 8.68 10.81 -22.23
C LYS A 96 10.00 11.50 -22.63
N SER A 97 10.59 11.09 -23.74
CA SER A 97 11.85 11.64 -24.23
C SER A 97 11.63 12.94 -25.03
N GLU A 98 10.51 13.07 -25.72
CA GLU A 98 10.10 14.30 -26.43
C GLU A 98 9.73 15.43 -25.47
N GLU A 99 9.09 15.15 -24.32
CA GLU A 99 8.80 16.17 -23.28
C GLU A 99 10.06 16.70 -22.56
N ARG A 100 11.23 16.08 -22.76
CA ARG A 100 12.50 16.46 -22.11
C ARG A 100 13.42 17.31 -23.00
N ASN A 101 13.06 17.56 -24.26
CA ASN A 101 13.74 18.46 -25.19
C ASN A 101 12.91 19.71 -25.45
#